data_AF-A0AAP0XCM6-F1
#
_entry.id   AF-A0AAP0XCM6-F1
#
_cell.length_a   1.000
_cell.length_b   1.000
_cell.length_c   1.000
_cell.angle_alpha   90.00
_cell.angle_beta   90.00
_cell.angle_gamma   90.00
#
_symmetry.space_group_name_H-M   'P 1'
#
loop_
_entity.id
_entity.type
_entity.pdbx_description
1 polymer ?
#
loop_
_entity_poly.entity_id
_entity_poly.type
_entity_poly.pdbx_seq_one_letter_code
_entity_poly.pdbx_strand_id
1 'polypeptide(L)'
;MDLSLAGQQFSLLEHFKDDTRLRASFNALTHQTFEFDFEQWYQDGYWGEGYQPCALAHDGRIVMTLYDVFARQALDLQTLIAQLCTPQTTRVVLGFAPLDVSGFEAQPLESDDSLFVLGQAGRFIEDARLMFALLSHA
;
A
#
# COMPACT_ATOMS: atom_id res chain seq x y z
N MET A 1 4.15 7.80 12.61
CA MET A 1 4.34 6.45 13.21
C MET A 1 5.36 5.72 12.37
N ASP A 2 6.40 5.15 12.98
CA ASP A 2 7.41 4.37 12.25
C ASP A 2 7.04 2.89 12.27
N LEU A 3 6.98 2.29 11.09
CA LEU A 3 6.58 0.91 10.86
C LEU A 3 7.81 0.13 10.38
N SER A 4 8.01 -1.07 10.92
CA SER A 4 9.05 -1.98 10.45
C SER A 4 8.37 -3.15 9.73
N LEU A 5 8.61 -3.27 8.43
CA LEU A 5 8.10 -4.37 7.61
C LEU A 5 9.28 -5.09 6.97
N ALA A 6 9.50 -6.35 7.35
CA ALA A 6 10.62 -7.18 6.88
C ALA A 6 12.00 -6.53 6.97
N GLY A 7 12.29 -5.88 8.11
CA GLY A 7 13.59 -5.26 8.38
C GLY A 7 13.83 -3.93 7.63
N GLN A 8 12.84 -3.45 6.88
CA GLN A 8 12.83 -2.13 6.28
C GLN A 8 11.98 -1.18 7.13
N GLN A 9 12.47 0.05 7.28
CA GLN A 9 11.81 1.08 8.07
C GLN A 9 10.97 1.98 7.16
N PHE A 10 9.72 2.17 7.54
CA PHE A 10 8.73 2.97 6.83
C PHE A 10 8.20 4.02 7.79
N SER A 11 7.87 5.20 7.28
CA SER A 11 7.19 6.21 8.06
C SER A 11 5.80 6.44 7.47
N LEU A 12 4.78 6.33 8.33
CA LEU A 12 3.45 6.82 8.03
C LEU A 12 3.48 8.35 8.02
N LEU A 13 3.12 8.92 6.88
CA LEU A 13 3.10 10.35 6.64
C LEU A 13 1.65 10.83 6.65
N GLU A 14 1.38 11.75 7.57
CA GLU A 14 0.12 12.48 7.73
C GLU A 14 0.45 13.97 7.77
N HIS A 15 -0.50 14.82 7.38
CA HIS A 15 -0.33 16.28 7.41
C HIS A 15 0.92 16.80 6.67
N PHE A 16 1.44 16.07 5.69
CA PHE A 16 2.62 16.44 4.92
C PHE A 16 2.36 17.54 3.88
N LYS A 17 1.18 18.18 3.93
CA LYS A 17 0.74 19.23 3.01
C LYS A 17 1.75 20.35 2.87
N ASP A 18 2.43 20.74 3.96
CA ASP A 18 3.40 21.84 3.94
C ASP A 18 4.86 21.35 3.76
N ASP A 19 5.09 20.03 3.75
CA ASP A 19 6.41 19.47 3.44
C ASP A 19 6.57 19.41 1.92
N THR A 20 7.38 20.32 1.39
CA THR A 20 7.63 20.45 -0.06
C THR A 20 8.24 19.18 -0.66
N ARG A 21 9.09 18.44 0.08
CA ARG A 21 9.74 17.23 -0.43
C ARG A 21 8.73 16.10 -0.55
N LEU A 22 7.92 15.89 0.48
CA LEU A 22 6.92 14.84 0.51
C LEU A 22 5.76 15.15 -0.44
N ARG A 23 5.35 16.42 -0.52
CA ARG A 23 4.35 16.88 -1.48
C ARG A 23 4.82 16.72 -2.92
N ALA A 24 6.08 17.03 -3.23
CA ALA A 24 6.63 16.79 -4.57
C ALA A 24 6.68 15.29 -4.92
N SER A 25 7.06 14.44 -3.96
CA SER A 25 7.05 12.98 -4.13
C SER A 25 5.62 12.48 -4.39
N PHE A 26 4.65 12.95 -3.60
CA PHE A 26 3.24 12.61 -3.75
C PHE A 26 2.65 13.13 -5.06
N ASN A 27 2.99 14.35 -5.47
CA ASN A 27 2.60 14.90 -6.76
C ASN A 27 3.14 14.05 -7.93
N ALA A 28 4.37 13.54 -7.80
CA ALA A 28 4.90 12.62 -8.81
C ALA A 28 4.07 11.33 -8.90
N LEU A 29 3.62 10.79 -7.76
CA LEU A 29 2.68 9.65 -7.75
C LEU A 29 1.33 10.03 -8.39
N THR A 30 0.72 11.17 -8.06
CA THR A 30 -0.61 11.53 -8.58
C THR A 30 -0.61 11.83 -10.07
N HIS A 31 0.44 12.50 -10.58
CA HIS A 31 0.65 12.66 -12.02
C HIS A 31 0.68 11.33 -12.74
N GLN A 32 1.19 10.32 -12.07
CA GLN A 32 1.39 9.04 -12.68
C GLN A 32 0.21 8.09 -12.56
N THR A 33 -0.46 8.09 -11.42
CA THR A 33 -1.62 7.24 -11.17
C THR A 33 -2.89 7.82 -11.78
N PHE A 34 -3.02 9.15 -11.82
CA PHE A 34 -4.26 9.84 -12.17
C PHE A 34 -4.10 10.87 -13.29
N GLU A 35 -2.90 11.02 -13.87
CA GLU A 35 -2.59 12.11 -14.82
C GLU A 35 -2.94 13.48 -14.25
N PHE A 36 -2.78 13.61 -12.94
CA PHE A 36 -3.26 14.74 -12.16
C PHE A 36 -2.11 15.53 -11.54
N ASP A 37 -2.08 16.83 -11.85
CA ASP A 37 -1.16 17.76 -11.23
C ASP A 37 -1.67 18.22 -9.87
N PHE A 38 -1.34 17.40 -8.87
CA PHE A 38 -1.70 17.65 -7.49
C PHE A 38 -0.98 18.86 -6.90
N GLU A 39 0.23 19.20 -7.37
CA GLU A 39 0.90 20.44 -6.96
C GLU A 39 0.16 21.66 -7.53
N GLN A 40 -0.21 21.66 -8.81
CA GLN A 40 -1.01 22.75 -9.36
C GLN A 40 -2.35 22.89 -8.61
N TRP A 41 -3.03 21.76 -8.37
CA TRP A 41 -4.28 21.74 -7.60
C TRP A 41 -4.13 22.26 -6.16
N TYR A 42 -3.00 21.95 -5.51
CA TYR A 42 -2.64 22.52 -4.21
C TYR A 42 -2.41 24.03 -4.28
N GLN A 43 -1.63 24.51 -5.26
CA GLN A 43 -1.32 25.94 -5.44
C GLN A 43 -2.57 26.76 -5.77
N ASP A 44 -3.54 26.15 -6.46
CA ASP A 44 -4.86 26.74 -6.74
C ASP A 44 -5.77 26.77 -5.50
N GLY A 45 -5.31 26.26 -4.35
CA GLY A 45 -5.99 26.33 -3.07
C GLY A 45 -7.04 25.24 -2.84
N TYR A 46 -7.08 24.22 -3.70
CA TYR A 46 -8.11 23.18 -3.63
C TYR A 46 -7.81 22.09 -2.58
N TRP A 47 -6.58 22.00 -2.09
CA TRP A 47 -6.24 21.13 -0.96
C TRP A 47 -6.66 21.75 0.39
N GLY A 48 -7.95 21.70 0.67
CA GLY A 48 -8.54 22.13 1.95
C GLY A 48 -8.39 21.10 3.07
N GLU A 49 -8.98 21.39 4.24
CA GLU A 49 -8.93 20.52 5.42
C GLU A 49 -9.75 19.22 5.28
N GLY A 50 -10.64 19.15 4.28
CA GLY A 50 -11.52 18.00 4.05
C GLY A 50 -10.84 16.80 3.37
N TYR A 51 -9.59 16.95 2.92
CA TYR A 51 -8.82 15.86 2.30
C TYR A 51 -7.42 15.82 2.90
N GLN A 52 -7.14 14.78 3.69
CA GLN A 52 -5.82 14.55 4.30
C GLN A 52 -5.32 13.17 3.85
N PRO A 53 -4.51 13.09 2.78
CA PRO A 53 -3.97 11.84 2.31
C PRO A 53 -2.97 11.27 3.31
N CYS A 54 -3.02 9.94 3.52
CA CYS A 54 -2.01 9.19 4.24
C CYS A 54 -1.12 8.45 3.22
N ALA A 55 0.20 8.47 3.43
CA ALA A 55 1.14 7.79 2.55
C ALA A 55 2.21 7.02 3.36
N LEU A 56 2.72 5.93 2.78
CA LEU A 56 3.86 5.20 3.33
C LEU A 56 5.12 5.53 2.54
N ALA A 57 6.13 6.06 3.23
CA ALA A 57 7.44 6.33 2.65
C ALA A 57 8.48 5.34 3.15
N HIS A 58 9.34 4.88 2.24
CA HIS A 58 10.55 4.11 2.51
C HIS A 58 11.75 4.84 1.92
N ASP A 59 12.74 5.20 2.73
CA ASP A 59 13.91 5.99 2.31
C ASP A 59 13.55 7.28 1.53
N GLY A 60 12.41 7.89 1.84
CA GLY A 60 11.90 9.08 1.15
C GLY A 60 11.26 8.82 -0.22
N ARG A 61 11.10 7.55 -0.61
CA ARG A 61 10.38 7.10 -1.82
C ARG A 61 9.04 6.47 -1.46
N ILE A 62 8.08 6.57 -2.38
CA ILE A 62 6.72 6.11 -2.14
C ILE A 62 6.61 4.61 -2.36
N VAL A 63 5.95 3.94 -1.42
CA VAL A 63 5.54 2.53 -1.50
C VAL A 63 4.05 2.49 -1.77
N MET A 64 3.63 1.69 -2.75
CA MET A 64 2.21 1.52 -3.07
C MET A 64 1.65 0.33 -2.29
N THR A 65 0.61 0.56 -1.50
CA THR A 65 -0.15 -0.49 -0.83
C THR A 65 -1.52 -0.65 -1.49
N LEU A 66 -1.83 -1.85 -1.96
CA LEU A 66 -3.15 -2.21 -2.45
C LEU A 66 -3.94 -2.88 -1.33
N TYR A 67 -4.92 -2.17 -0.78
CA TYR A 67 -5.72 -2.68 0.33
C TYR A 67 -6.77 -3.70 -0.10
N ASP A 68 -7.34 -3.55 -1.31
CA ASP A 68 -8.30 -4.48 -1.90
C ASP A 68 -8.42 -4.26 -3.43
N VAL A 69 -8.97 -5.23 -4.17
CA VAL A 69 -9.23 -5.16 -5.62
C VAL A 69 -10.58 -5.80 -5.96
N PHE A 70 -11.53 -4.99 -6.41
CA PHE A 70 -12.85 -5.46 -6.85
C PHE A 70 -12.97 -5.43 -8.38
N ALA A 71 -13.27 -6.58 -8.99
CA ALA A 71 -13.45 -6.69 -10.43
C ALA A 71 -14.69 -7.54 -10.78
N ARG A 72 -15.33 -7.24 -11.91
CA ARG A 72 -16.50 -8.00 -12.41
C ARG A 72 -16.14 -9.34 -13.06
N GLN A 73 -14.87 -9.54 -13.38
CA GLN A 73 -14.32 -10.73 -14.02
C GLN A 73 -12.95 -11.04 -13.41
N ALA A 74 -12.46 -12.26 -13.61
CA ALA A 74 -11.12 -12.64 -13.18
C ALA A 74 -10.08 -11.71 -13.80
N LEU A 75 -9.19 -11.19 -12.96
CA LEU A 75 -8.18 -10.20 -13.31
C LEU A 75 -6.80 -10.80 -13.06
N ASP A 76 -5.88 -10.57 -13.99
CA ASP A 76 -4.46 -10.81 -13.75
C ASP A 76 -3.91 -9.68 -12.89
N LEU A 77 -3.61 -10.01 -11.63
CA LEU A 77 -3.12 -9.05 -10.65
C LEU A 77 -1.71 -8.54 -11.00
N GLN A 78 -0.86 -9.36 -11.63
CA GLN A 78 0.46 -8.88 -12.05
C GLN A 78 0.34 -7.86 -13.18
N THR A 79 -0.54 -8.10 -14.14
CA THR A 79 -0.82 -7.14 -15.22
C THR A 79 -1.41 -5.84 -14.65
N LEU A 80 -2.36 -5.93 -13.69
CA LEU A 80 -2.88 -4.74 -13.00
C LEU A 80 -1.76 -3.97 -12.30
N ILE A 81 -0.94 -4.66 -11.50
CA ILE A 81 0.17 -4.03 -10.78
C ILE A 81 1.16 -3.41 -11.75
N ALA A 82 1.50 -4.08 -12.86
CA ALA A 82 2.38 -3.53 -13.87
C ALA A 82 1.83 -2.24 -14.50
N GLN A 83 0.51 -2.13 -14.66
CA GLN A 83 -0.17 -0.92 -15.13
C GLN A 83 -0.21 0.20 -14.09
N LEU A 84 -0.32 -0.14 -12.80
CA LEU A 84 -0.31 0.81 -11.69
C LEU A 84 1.10 1.28 -11.33
N CYS A 85 2.10 0.44 -11.61
CA CYS A 85 3.50 0.68 -11.30
C CYS A 85 4.12 1.76 -12.18
N THR A 86 5.23 2.25 -11.65
CA THR A 86 5.81 3.52 -11.96
C THR A 86 7.34 3.38 -11.94
N PRO A 87 8.14 4.15 -12.72
CA PRO A 87 9.59 4.14 -12.53
C PRO A 87 10.04 4.57 -11.11
N GLN A 88 9.16 5.25 -10.36
CA GLN A 88 9.36 5.68 -8.97
C GLN A 88 8.80 4.69 -7.95
N THR A 89 7.89 3.78 -8.34
CA THR A 89 7.43 2.70 -7.46
C THR A 89 8.57 1.73 -7.23
N THR A 90 9.08 1.70 -6.00
CA THR A 90 10.14 0.78 -5.61
C THR A 90 9.60 -0.53 -5.06
N ARG A 91 8.36 -0.55 -4.57
CA ARG A 91 7.71 -1.71 -3.95
C ARG A 91 6.19 -1.60 -3.99
N VAL A 92 5.54 -2.75 -4.19
CA VAL A 92 4.09 -2.93 -4.04
C VAL A 92 3.82 -3.91 -2.91
N VAL A 93 2.92 -3.54 -2.00
CA VAL A 93 2.48 -4.37 -0.88
C VAL A 93 1.00 -4.66 -1.06
N LEU A 94 0.62 -5.94 -0.94
CA LEU A 94 -0.78 -6.35 -0.94
C LEU A 94 -1.25 -6.45 0.51
N GLY A 95 -2.34 -5.74 0.81
CA GLY A 95 -3.05 -5.84 2.08
C GLY A 95 -4.02 -7.03 2.14
N PHE A 96 -3.93 -7.98 1.20
CA PHE A 96 -4.80 -9.14 1.07
C PHE A 96 -4.03 -10.31 0.45
N ALA A 97 -4.52 -11.54 0.64
CA ALA A 97 -3.99 -12.71 -0.07
C ALA A 97 -4.57 -12.77 -1.50
N PRO A 98 -3.74 -12.65 -2.55
CA PRO A 98 -4.23 -12.74 -3.93
C PRO A 98 -4.61 -14.19 -4.28
N LEU A 99 -5.51 -14.36 -5.27
CA LEU A 99 -5.90 -15.69 -5.75
C LEU A 99 -4.72 -16.45 -6.40
N ASP A 100 -3.82 -15.73 -7.06
CA ASP A 100 -2.55 -16.25 -7.56
C ASP A 100 -1.40 -15.56 -6.82
N VAL A 101 -0.61 -16.37 -6.10
CA VAL A 101 0.53 -15.93 -5.30
C VAL A 101 1.85 -15.97 -6.08
N SER A 102 1.82 -16.42 -7.34
CA SER A 102 3.00 -16.47 -8.20
C SER A 102 3.60 -15.08 -8.37
N GLY A 103 4.91 -14.95 -8.22
CA GLY A 103 5.61 -13.65 -8.32
C GLY A 103 5.50 -12.75 -7.09
N PHE A 104 4.80 -13.18 -6.03
CA PHE A 104 4.73 -12.47 -4.76
C PHE A 104 5.52 -13.17 -3.66
N GLU A 105 6.13 -12.37 -2.79
CA GLU A 105 6.76 -12.82 -1.56
C GLU A 105 5.80 -12.56 -0.38
N ALA A 106 5.54 -13.61 0.40
CA ALA A 106 4.78 -13.46 1.65
C ALA A 106 5.75 -13.18 2.80
N GLN A 107 5.38 -12.23 3.64
CA GLN A 107 6.16 -11.86 4.83
C GLN A 107 5.26 -11.94 6.05
N PRO A 108 5.77 -12.43 7.20
CA PRO A 108 5.00 -12.43 8.45
C PRO A 108 4.54 -11.02 8.78
N LEU A 109 3.24 -10.88 9.05
CA LEU A 109 2.67 -9.64 9.54
C LEU A 109 2.69 -9.68 11.07
N GLU A 110 3.60 -8.91 11.67
CA GLU A 110 3.62 -8.72 13.12
C GLU A 110 2.59 -7.64 13.50
N SER A 111 1.57 -8.05 14.25
CA SER A 111 0.51 -7.18 14.76
C SER A 111 0.16 -7.59 16.18
N ASP A 112 -0.20 -6.59 17.01
CA ASP A 112 -0.72 -6.83 18.35
C ASP A 112 -2.08 -7.59 18.32
N ASP A 113 -2.77 -7.57 17.18
CA ASP A 113 -4.02 -8.31 16.91
C ASP A 113 -3.74 -9.69 16.29
N SER A 114 -2.91 -10.49 16.95
CA SER A 114 -2.54 -11.83 16.47
C SER A 114 -3.64 -12.87 16.71
N LEU A 115 -4.00 -13.63 15.66
CA LEU A 115 -4.90 -14.78 15.77
C LEU A 115 -4.14 -16.04 16.20
N PHE A 116 -4.59 -16.68 17.29
CA PHE A 116 -4.09 -17.99 17.70
C PHE A 116 -4.89 -19.11 17.04
N VAL A 117 -4.20 -20.00 16.32
CA VAL A 117 -4.82 -21.16 15.65
C VAL A 117 -4.43 -22.45 16.37
N LEU A 118 -5.44 -23.21 16.81
CA LEU A 118 -5.22 -24.45 17.56
C LEU A 118 -4.96 -25.65 16.63
N GLY A 119 -3.87 -26.38 16.88
CA GLY A 119 -3.58 -27.64 16.20
C GLY A 119 -3.06 -27.47 14.77
N GLN A 120 -3.41 -28.38 13.88
CA GLN A 120 -2.83 -28.43 12.53
C GLN A 120 -3.45 -27.44 11.53
N ALA A 121 -4.52 -26.73 11.91
CA ALA A 121 -5.18 -25.75 11.03
C ALA A 121 -4.26 -24.59 10.63
N GLY A 122 -3.25 -24.27 11.44
CA GLY A 122 -2.25 -23.24 11.11
C GLY A 122 -1.38 -23.60 9.90
N ARG A 123 -1.09 -24.89 9.70
CA ARG A 123 -0.25 -25.34 8.57
C ARG A 123 -0.88 -25.04 7.22
N PHE A 124 -2.20 -25.16 7.12
CA PHE A 124 -2.91 -24.81 5.90
C PHE A 124 -2.79 -23.31 5.58
N ILE A 125 -2.87 -22.44 6.59
CA ILE A 125 -2.74 -20.99 6.42
C ILE A 125 -1.33 -20.64 5.95
N GLU A 126 -0.31 -21.28 6.52
CA GLU A 126 1.10 -21.11 6.14
C GLU A 126 1.36 -21.61 4.72
N ASP A 127 0.95 -22.84 4.40
CA ASP A 127 1.15 -23.48 3.09
C ASP A 127 0.43 -22.72 1.97
N ALA A 128 -0.79 -22.25 2.25
CA ALA A 128 -1.59 -21.48 1.30
C ALA A 128 -1.28 -19.97 1.32
N ARG A 129 -0.37 -19.50 2.19
CA ARG A 129 0.02 -18.08 2.35
C ARG A 129 -1.18 -17.15 2.54
N LEU A 130 -2.12 -17.56 3.38
CA LEU A 130 -3.34 -16.81 3.64
C LEU A 130 -3.10 -15.71 4.68
N MET A 131 -3.77 -14.58 4.49
CA MET A 131 -3.88 -13.51 5.48
C MET A 131 -5.31 -13.00 5.53
N PHE A 132 -5.73 -12.47 6.67
CA PHE A 132 -6.90 -11.60 6.71
C PHE A 132 -6.56 -10.29 6.02
N ALA A 133 -7.48 -9.77 5.21
CA ALA A 133 -7.24 -8.50 4.54
C ALA A 133 -7.12 -7.38 5.58
N LEU A 134 -6.23 -6.41 5.35
CA LEU A 134 -5.96 -5.31 6.29
C LEU A 134 -7.21 -4.45 6.58
N LEU A 135 -8.19 -4.43 5.67
CA LEU A 135 -9.47 -3.75 5.87
C LEU A 135 -10.51 -4.59 6.64
N SER A 136 -10.20 -5.85 6.97
CA SER A 136 -11.06 -6.74 7.77
C SER A 136 -10.92 -6.42 9.25
N HIS A 137 -11.17 -5.17 9.64
CA HIS A 137 -11.43 -4.82 11.03
C HIS A 137 -12.94 -4.91 11.30
N ALA A 138 -13.29 -5.48 12.45
CA ALA A 138 -14.64 -5.52 13.00
C ALA A 138 -14.69 -4.68 14.29
#